data_AF-A0A144HYG9-F1
#
_entry.id   AF-A0A144HYG9-F1
#
_cell.length_a   1.000
_cell.length_b   1.000
_cell.length_c   1.000
_cell.angle_alpha   90.00
_cell.angle_beta   90.00
_cell.angle_gamma   90.00
#
_symmetry.space_group_name_H-M   'P 1'
#
loop_
_entity.id
_entity.type
_entity.pdbx_description
1 polymer ?
#
loop_
_entity_poly.entity_id
_entity_poly.type
_entity_poly.pdbx_seq_one_letter_code
_entity_poly.pdbx_strand_id
1 'polypeptide(L)'
;TFKGWTDIMDNAIDSRGGKEDQPEYEANIYMYLYFVFFIIFGSFLTLNLFIGVIIDNFNEQKKKAGGSLEMFMTEDQKKYYNAM
;
A
#
# COMPACT_ATOMS: atom_id res chain seq x y z
N THR A 1 -3.82 4.18 1.67
CA THR A 1 -3.53 5.63 1.52
C THR A 1 -3.77 6.44 2.78
N PHE A 2 -4.27 5.86 3.89
CA PHE A 2 -4.48 6.51 5.21
C PHE A 2 -5.18 7.88 5.17
N LYS A 3 -5.89 8.22 4.09
CA LYS A 3 -6.61 9.47 3.93
C LYS A 3 -8.11 9.18 4.02
N GLY A 4 -8.84 9.95 4.83
CA GLY A 4 -10.28 9.79 5.03
C GLY A 4 -10.71 8.53 5.77
N TRP A 5 -9.78 7.77 6.35
CA TRP A 5 -10.08 6.53 7.07
C TRP A 5 -10.64 6.78 8.47
N THR A 6 -10.33 7.94 9.06
CA THR A 6 -10.84 8.36 10.37
C THR A 6 -12.36 8.51 10.34
N ASP A 7 -12.90 9.20 9.34
CA ASP A 7 -14.35 9.42 9.23
C ASP A 7 -15.11 8.10 9.04
N ILE A 8 -14.52 7.14 8.31
CA ILE A 8 -15.07 5.79 8.13
C ILE A 8 -15.01 5.01 9.44
N MET A 9 -13.90 5.14 10.17
CA MET A 9 -13.69 4.49 11.45
C MET A 9 -14.67 5.02 12.50
N ASP A 10 -14.85 6.34 12.59
CA ASP A 10 -15.77 7.00 13.51
C ASP A 10 -17.21 6.54 13.26
N ASN A 11 -17.66 6.53 11.99
CA ASN A 11 -18.98 6.00 11.61
C ASN A 11 -19.18 4.53 11.97
N ALA A 12 -18.12 3.71 11.91
CA ALA A 12 -18.19 2.30 12.26
C ALA A 12 -18.22 2.09 13.79
N ILE A 13 -17.50 2.91 14.55
CA ILE A 13 -17.46 2.85 16.01
C ILE A 13 -18.77 3.32 16.62
N ASP A 14 -19.40 4.34 16.04
CA ASP A 14 -20.68 4.86 16.51
C ASP A 14 -21.88 4.01 16.04
N SER A 15 -21.63 2.98 15.23
CA SER A 15 -22.67 2.11 14.68
C SER A 15 -23.37 1.28 15.77
N ARG A 16 -24.68 1.10 15.60
CA ARG A 16 -25.54 0.33 16.53
C ARG A 16 -26.10 -0.93 15.86
N GLY A 17 -26.74 -1.77 16.68
CA GLY A 17 -27.26 -3.07 16.24
C GLY A 17 -28.44 -2.97 15.26
N GLY A 18 -29.29 -1.95 15.39
CA GLY A 18 -30.39 -1.69 14.46
C GLY A 18 -29.95 -0.85 13.27
N LYS A 19 -30.40 -1.23 12.08
CA LYS A 19 -30.07 -0.51 10.83
C LYS A 19 -30.63 0.92 10.79
N GLU A 20 -31.75 1.16 11.47
CA GLU A 20 -32.44 2.46 11.53
C GLU A 20 -32.10 3.24 12.81
N ASP A 21 -31.19 2.72 13.64
CA ASP A 21 -30.81 3.35 14.89
C ASP A 21 -29.82 4.48 14.61
N GLN A 22 -30.11 5.69 15.08
CA GLN A 22 -29.19 6.83 15.01
C GLN A 22 -27.83 6.47 15.66
N PRO A 23 -26.67 6.76 15.08
CA PRO A 23 -25.39 6.48 15.73
C PRO A 23 -25.27 7.13 17.12
N GLU A 24 -24.61 6.44 18.04
CA GLU A 24 -24.27 6.96 19.37
C GLU A 24 -22.77 6.87 19.59
N TYR A 25 -22.21 7.88 20.24
CA TYR A 25 -20.77 7.99 20.46
C TYR A 25 -20.21 6.71 21.12
N GLU A 26 -19.27 6.06 20.44
CA GLU A 26 -18.56 4.85 20.89
C GLU A 26 -19.45 3.64 21.23
N ALA A 27 -20.66 3.54 20.65
CA ALA A 27 -21.57 2.42 20.91
C ALA A 27 -20.98 1.04 20.58
N ASN A 28 -20.04 0.96 19.62
CA ASN A 28 -19.38 -0.26 19.18
C ASN A 28 -17.85 -0.11 19.15
N ILE A 29 -17.27 0.16 20.33
CA ILE A 29 -15.82 0.35 20.52
C ILE A 29 -14.95 -0.79 19.99
N TYR A 30 -15.47 -2.02 19.91
CA TYR A 30 -14.72 -3.18 19.38
C TYR A 30 -14.37 -3.04 17.88
N MET A 31 -15.04 -2.14 17.15
CA MET A 31 -14.75 -1.88 15.74
C MET A 31 -13.34 -1.31 15.52
N TYR A 32 -12.71 -0.69 16.52
CA TYR A 32 -11.29 -0.33 16.44
C TYR A 32 -10.40 -1.55 16.09
N LEU A 33 -10.70 -2.72 16.67
CA LEU A 33 -9.91 -3.92 16.44
C LEU A 33 -10.01 -4.38 14.98
N TYR A 34 -11.17 -4.25 14.35
CA TYR A 34 -11.34 -4.56 12.94
C TYR A 34 -10.37 -3.74 12.06
N PHE A 35 -10.30 -2.42 12.28
CA PHE A 35 -9.38 -1.57 11.52
C PHE A 35 -7.91 -1.86 11.83
N VAL A 36 -7.55 -2.15 13.08
CA VAL A 36 -6.18 -2.56 13.44
C VAL A 36 -5.77 -3.82 12.67
N PHE A 37 -6.60 -4.85 12.69
CA PHE A 37 -6.32 -6.09 11.95
C PHE A 37 -6.27 -5.85 10.43
N PHE A 38 -7.19 -5.07 9.89
CA PHE A 38 -7.21 -4.72 8.48
C PHE A 38 -5.96 -3.95 8.04
N ILE A 39 -5.44 -3.03 8.86
CA ILE A 39 -4.21 -2.30 8.55
C ILE A 39 -3.00 -3.25 8.56
N ILE A 40 -2.91 -4.15 9.54
CA ILE A 40 -1.80 -5.11 9.63
C ILE A 40 -1.83 -6.10 8.46
N PHE A 41 -2.95 -6.80 8.28
CA PHE A 41 -3.04 -7.88 7.29
C PHE A 41 -3.42 -7.39 5.89
N GLY A 42 -4.33 -6.44 5.78
CA GLY A 42 -4.81 -5.93 4.51
C GLY A 42 -3.88 -4.92 3.86
N SER A 43 -3.22 -4.06 4.66
CA SER A 43 -2.33 -3.02 4.12
C SER A 43 -0.86 -3.41 4.24
N PHE A 44 -0.34 -3.69 5.43
CA PHE A 44 1.10 -3.91 5.62
C PHE A 44 1.60 -5.19 4.92
N LEU A 45 0.93 -6.32 5.12
CA LEU A 45 1.31 -7.58 4.46
C LEU A 45 1.19 -7.48 2.92
N THR A 46 0.06 -6.97 2.42
CA THR A 46 -0.19 -6.81 0.99
C THR A 46 0.83 -5.88 0.33
N LEU A 47 1.14 -4.74 0.97
CA LEU A 47 2.13 -3.79 0.46
C LEU A 47 3.53 -4.39 0.43
N ASN A 48 3.93 -5.15 1.46
CA ASN A 48 5.21 -5.84 1.48
C ASN A 48 5.30 -6.91 0.39
N LEU A 49 4.25 -7.71 0.19
CA LEU A 49 4.20 -8.71 -0.88
C LEU A 49 4.30 -8.04 -2.26
N PHE A 50 3.53 -6.96 -2.47
CA PHE A 50 3.53 -6.21 -3.73
C PHE A 50 4.90 -5.61 -4.05
N ILE A 51 5.55 -4.98 -3.07
CA ILE A 51 6.92 -4.46 -3.22
C ILE A 51 7.90 -5.60 -3.53
N GLY A 52 7.77 -6.75 -2.85
CA GLY A 52 8.61 -7.92 -3.11
C GLY A 52 8.50 -8.39 -4.56
N VAL A 53 7.28 -8.60 -5.06
CA VAL A 53 7.03 -9.02 -6.45
C VAL A 53 7.57 -8.00 -7.45
N ILE A 54 7.40 -6.71 -7.19
CA ILE A 54 7.93 -5.65 -8.04
C ILE A 54 9.47 -5.69 -8.08
N ILE A 55 10.12 -5.77 -6.93
CA ILE A 55 11.58 -5.82 -6.84
C ILE A 55 12.13 -7.06 -7.55
N ASP A 56 11.50 -8.22 -7.36
CA ASP A 56 11.90 -9.46 -8.01
C ASP A 56 11.77 -9.36 -9.53
N ASN A 57 10.66 -8.78 -10.01
CA ASN A 57 10.46 -8.55 -11.44
C ASN A 57 11.48 -7.57 -12.02
N PHE A 58 11.79 -6.47 -11.31
CA PHE A 58 12.84 -5.54 -11.73
C PHE A 58 14.22 -6.19 -11.75
N ASN A 59 14.53 -7.05 -10.79
CA ASN A 59 15.79 -7.79 -10.76
C ASN A 59 15.90 -8.79 -11.92
N GLU A 60 14.80 -9.44 -12.30
CA GLU A 60 14.75 -10.32 -13.46
C GLU A 60 14.96 -9.53 -14.76
N GLN A 61 14.28 -8.39 -14.92
CA GLN A 61 14.47 -7.51 -16.08
C GLN A 61 15.90 -6.95 -16.14
N LYS A 62 16.47 -6.54 -15.00
CA LYS A 62 17.86 -6.08 -14.90
C LYS A 62 18.85 -7.15 -15.36
N LYS A 63 18.66 -8.41 -14.96
CA LYS A 63 19.52 -9.53 -15.40
C LYS A 63 19.41 -9.78 -16.91
N LYS A 64 18.22 -9.66 -17.48
CA LYS A 64 17.99 -9.80 -18.94
C LYS A 64 18.56 -8.64 -19.75
N ALA A 65 18.48 -7.42 -19.22
CA ALA A 65 18.95 -6.21 -19.87
C ALA A 65 20.48 -6.02 -19.83
N GLY A 66 21.19 -6.76 -18.95
CA GLY A 66 22.64 -6.70 -18.77
C GLY A 66 23.10 -5.85 -17.57
N GLY A 67 22.19 -5.08 -16.97
CA GLY A 67 22.51 -4.13 -15.90
C GLY A 67 21.41 -3.09 -15.67
N SER A 68 21.52 -2.33 -14.58
CA SER A 68 20.54 -1.28 -14.27
C SER A 68 20.64 -0.09 -15.22
N LEU A 69 21.85 0.21 -15.71
CA LEU A 69 22.06 1.25 -16.71
C LEU A 69 21.29 0.96 -18.01
N GLU A 70 21.27 -0.30 -18.45
CA GLU A 70 20.61 -0.68 -19.70
C GLU A 70 19.09 -0.67 -19.62
N MET A 71 18.54 -0.89 -18.43
CA MET A 71 17.10 -0.93 -18.21
C MET A 71 16.45 0.44 -18.07
N PHE A 72 17.17 1.46 -17.58
CA PHE A 72 16.60 2.78 -17.27
C PHE A 72 17.07 3.92 -18.17
N MET A 73 18.10 3.72 -19.00
CA MET A 73 18.68 4.80 -19.81
C MET A 73 18.63 4.51 -21.31
N THR A 74 18.45 5.57 -22.09
CA THR A 74 18.55 5.50 -23.55
C THR A 74 20.01 5.36 -23.99
N GLU A 75 20.22 4.92 -25.24
CA GLU A 75 21.56 4.75 -25.82
C GLU A 75 22.42 6.03 -25.74
N ASP A 76 21.83 7.21 -26.00
CA ASP A 76 22.55 8.47 -25.92
C ASP A 76 22.94 8.82 -24.48
N GLN A 77 22.06 8.58 -23.50
CA GLN A 77 22.38 8.77 -22.08
C GLN A 77 23.51 7.85 -21.61
N LYS A 78 23.57 6.60 -22.09
CA LYS A 78 24.68 5.68 -21.80
C LYS A 78 26.01 6.20 -22.33
N LYS A 79 26.03 6.75 -23.56
CA LYS A 79 27.23 7.35 -24.15
C LYS A 79 27.74 8.53 -23.33
N TYR A 80 26.85 9.41 -22.88
CA TYR A 80 27.22 10.54 -22.01
C TYR A 80 27.76 10.06 -20.65
N TYR A 81 27.13 9.06 -20.03
CA TYR A 81 27.58 8.51 -18.75
C TYR A 81 28.97 7.86 -18.85
N ASN A 82 29.23 7.10 -19.91
CA ASN A 82 30.53 6.45 -20.11
C ASN A 82 31.67 7.43 -20.46
N ALA A 83 31.33 8.65 -20.86
CA ALA A 83 32.30 9.70 -21.21
C ALA A 83 32.66 10.61 -20.02
N MET A 84 31.96 10.47 -18.88
CA MET A 84 32.25 11.14 -17.61
C MET A 84 33.19 10.27 -16.75
#